data_AF-A0A9P8E178-F1
#
_entry.id   AF-A0A9P8E178-F1
#
_cell.length_a   1.000
_cell.length_b   1.000
_cell.length_c   1.000
_cell.angle_alpha   90.00
_cell.angle_beta   90.00
_cell.angle_gamma   90.00
#
_symmetry.space_group_name_H-M   'P 1'
#
loop_
_entity.id
_entity.type
_entity.pdbx_description
1 polymer ?
#
loop_
_entity_poly.entity_id
_entity_poly.type
_entity_poly.pdbx_seq_one_letter_code
_entity_poly.pdbx_strand_id
1 'polypeptide(L)'
;MSDLVGQCPLPELAEALRPYIRPREEVTEIRRGIDSLLSQYVQDQNVPVSRVTLSTTETSAQAALNSPFNGVRRAFMQALIARQKAQSQYDALKAELDLLQRTPGEEDNDEKQENPVAETVALIRQRQRRDKLLVIEKTLDNLENVRHNSRFADPSELLNGMQSQIPPPLAQQSQDESLANAQSHVFELQKAVLRAQSGGRSKVHTNSHQQSATEDWKRAYALRKARDDLIAWIEGELSKLSEDEESMHQDMDVPGDSGTESLDEIKATLRDLYNKYITSRERLVRVLNTKLKTDSEPVKFPLERQQSENDNDELSNAGLASKVLPYIGVLRSTAQEEAALMQHTSYLRRQITAVSAETEQLLVRLSDESHMVRPGTSHTASWAEAAKDARNGDKDVVHSHLVKGETSIGSVGKFLASA
;
A
#
# COMPACT_ATOMS: atom_id res chain seq x y z
N MET A 1 13.67 55.31 -44.56
CA MET A 1 13.63 55.19 -43.08
C MET A 1 14.69 56.03 -42.36
N SER A 2 15.58 56.72 -43.07
CA SER A 2 16.49 57.72 -42.49
C SER A 2 15.79 59.03 -42.11
N ASP A 3 14.54 59.23 -42.57
CA ASP A 3 13.87 60.54 -42.49
C ASP A 3 13.07 60.78 -41.20
N LEU A 4 12.79 59.74 -40.39
CA LEU A 4 12.10 59.90 -39.10
C LEU A 4 13.05 60.20 -37.93
N VAL A 5 14.35 59.91 -38.08
CA VAL A 5 15.36 60.22 -37.05
C VAL A 5 15.67 61.71 -37.02
N GLY A 6 15.47 62.43 -38.13
CA GLY A 6 15.68 63.88 -38.22
C GLY A 6 14.59 64.76 -37.60
N GLN A 7 13.46 64.19 -37.17
CA GLN A 7 12.30 64.95 -36.66
C GLN A 7 12.03 64.71 -35.16
N CYS A 8 12.88 63.95 -34.47
CA CYS A 8 12.77 63.74 -33.03
C CYS A 8 13.55 64.83 -32.27
N PRO A 9 12.94 65.55 -31.30
CA PRO A 9 13.60 66.62 -30.56
C PRO A 9 14.73 66.16 -29.63
N LEU A 10 14.96 64.84 -29.52
CA LEU A 10 15.99 64.21 -28.68
C LEU A 10 16.64 63.03 -29.44
N PRO A 11 17.80 63.23 -30.09
CA PRO A 11 18.44 62.21 -30.92
C PRO A 11 19.00 61.02 -30.12
N GLU A 12 19.44 61.25 -28.88
CA GLU A 12 19.97 60.21 -27.98
C GLU A 12 18.88 59.20 -27.56
N LEU A 13 17.66 59.68 -27.31
CA LEU A 13 16.51 58.83 -27.02
C LEU A 13 16.07 58.04 -28.26
N ALA A 14 16.14 58.66 -29.44
CA ALA A 14 15.82 57.98 -30.71
C ALA A 14 16.82 56.84 -31.01
N GLU A 15 18.09 57.00 -30.64
CA GLU A 15 19.11 55.96 -30.75
C GLU A 15 18.90 54.83 -29.73
N ALA A 16 18.58 55.17 -28.48
CA ALA A 16 18.26 54.19 -27.44
C ALA A 16 16.98 53.37 -27.73
N LEU A 17 15.98 53.98 -28.38
CA LEU A 17 14.74 53.31 -28.77
C LEU A 17 14.82 52.65 -30.15
N ARG A 18 15.89 52.87 -30.93
CA ARG A 18 16.11 52.28 -32.25
C ARG A 18 15.95 50.75 -32.30
N PRO A 19 16.42 49.94 -31.33
CA PRO A 19 16.17 48.50 -31.34
C PRO A 19 14.71 48.11 -31.06
N TYR A 20 13.90 49.03 -30.51
CA TYR A 20 12.51 48.79 -30.15
C TYR A 20 11.50 49.42 -31.13
N ILE A 21 11.95 50.36 -31.98
CA ILE A 21 11.14 50.99 -33.03
C ILE A 21 11.20 50.12 -34.29
N ARG A 22 10.13 49.36 -34.53
CA ARG A 22 9.98 48.56 -35.75
C ARG A 22 9.34 49.36 -36.88
N PRO A 23 9.63 49.06 -38.17
CA PRO A 23 8.96 49.69 -39.29
C PRO A 23 7.45 49.46 -39.22
N ARG A 24 6.70 50.41 -39.76
CA ARG A 24 5.24 50.39 -39.75
C ARG A 24 4.69 49.13 -40.42
N GLU A 25 5.37 48.62 -41.44
CA GLU A 25 5.05 47.39 -42.17
C GLU A 25 5.17 46.16 -41.25
N GLU A 26 6.31 45.94 -40.60
CA GLU A 26 6.48 44.85 -39.62
C GLU A 26 5.46 44.94 -38.48
N VAL A 27 5.17 46.15 -37.99
CA VAL A 27 4.15 46.33 -36.94
C VAL A 27 2.76 45.94 -37.46
N THR A 28 2.44 46.24 -38.72
CA THR A 28 1.15 45.81 -39.32
C THR A 28 1.09 44.30 -39.55
N GLU A 29 2.19 43.66 -39.93
CA GLU A 29 2.28 42.20 -40.07
C GLU A 29 2.14 41.49 -38.72
N ILE A 30 2.83 41.97 -37.69
CA ILE A 30 2.72 41.45 -36.32
C ILE A 30 1.29 41.61 -35.81
N ARG A 31 0.66 42.78 -36.01
CA ARG A 31 -0.75 42.98 -35.63
C ARG A 31 -1.66 42.00 -36.36
N ARG A 32 -1.50 41.83 -37.68
CA ARG A 32 -2.29 40.87 -38.47
C ARG A 32 -2.09 39.42 -37.99
N GLY A 33 -0.87 39.05 -37.61
CA GLY A 33 -0.56 37.73 -37.04
C GLY A 33 -1.15 37.51 -35.65
N ILE A 34 -1.18 38.56 -34.81
CA ILE A 34 -1.85 38.51 -33.51
C ILE A 34 -3.37 38.43 -33.70
N ASP A 35 -3.94 39.21 -34.61
CA ASP A 35 -5.36 39.20 -34.91
C ASP A 35 -5.82 37.84 -35.46
N SER A 36 -5.00 37.19 -36.30
CA SER A 36 -5.29 35.84 -36.79
C SER A 36 -5.26 34.80 -35.68
N LEU A 37 -4.25 34.85 -34.79
CA LEU A 37 -4.18 33.97 -33.62
C LEU A 37 -5.37 34.20 -32.68
N LEU A 38 -5.68 35.45 -32.35
CA LEU A 38 -6.83 35.79 -31.50
C LEU A 38 -8.15 35.30 -32.10
N SER A 39 -8.34 35.45 -33.41
CA SER A 39 -9.53 34.94 -34.10
C SER A 39 -9.66 33.41 -34.06
N GLN A 40 -8.54 32.67 -33.92
CA GLN A 40 -8.57 31.22 -33.75
C GLN A 40 -8.99 30.79 -32.34
N TYR A 41 -8.63 31.55 -31.29
CA TYR A 41 -8.97 31.21 -29.90
C TYR A 41 -10.34 31.71 -29.46
N VAL A 42 -10.79 32.84 -30.01
CA VAL A 42 -12.10 33.41 -29.72
C VAL A 42 -13.11 32.76 -30.69
N GLN A 43 -13.46 31.51 -30.42
CA GLN A 43 -14.49 30.76 -31.15
C GLN A 43 -15.92 31.17 -30.74
N ASP A 44 -16.14 32.44 -30.37
CA ASP A 44 -17.48 32.93 -30.09
C ASP A 44 -18.11 33.58 -31.32
N GLN A 45 -19.30 33.10 -31.64
CA GLN A 45 -20.02 33.39 -32.87
C GLN A 45 -20.26 34.91 -33.04
N ASN A 46 -19.79 35.44 -34.17
CA ASN A 46 -20.24 36.69 -34.80
C ASN A 46 -19.92 38.04 -34.12
N VAL A 47 -18.98 38.13 -33.19
CA VAL A 47 -18.54 39.43 -32.65
C VAL A 47 -17.13 39.78 -33.15
N PRO A 48 -16.92 40.93 -33.82
CA PRO A 48 -15.59 41.36 -34.22
C PRO A 48 -14.72 41.59 -32.98
N VAL A 49 -13.55 40.93 -32.95
CA VAL A 49 -12.60 40.98 -31.84
C VAL A 49 -12.10 42.42 -31.65
N SER A 50 -12.70 43.13 -30.69
CA SER A 50 -12.28 44.46 -30.25
C SER A 50 -11.60 44.34 -28.88
N ARG A 51 -10.75 45.31 -28.52
CA ARG A 51 -10.11 45.36 -27.18
C ARG A 51 -11.12 45.27 -26.03
N VAL A 52 -12.36 45.67 -26.26
CA VAL A 52 -13.46 45.67 -25.29
C VAL A 52 -14.11 44.28 -25.16
N THR A 53 -14.10 43.46 -26.21
CA THR A 53 -14.74 42.13 -26.20
C THR A 53 -13.80 41.05 -25.66
N LEU A 54 -12.48 41.27 -25.69
CA LEU A 54 -11.47 40.37 -25.12
C LEU A 54 -11.55 40.27 -23.58
N SER A 55 -12.10 41.26 -22.88
CA SER A 55 -12.28 41.21 -21.43
C SER A 55 -13.50 40.41 -20.98
N THR A 56 -14.42 40.07 -21.90
CA THR A 56 -15.72 39.46 -21.59
C THR A 56 -15.89 38.04 -22.12
N THR A 57 -15.08 37.61 -23.09
CA THR A 57 -15.19 36.25 -23.64
C THR A 57 -14.49 35.26 -22.70
N GLU A 58 -15.27 34.35 -22.11
CA GLU A 58 -14.75 33.20 -21.39
C GLU A 58 -13.96 32.34 -22.38
N THR A 59 -12.63 32.52 -22.39
CA THR A 59 -11.77 31.72 -23.25
C THR A 59 -11.85 30.28 -22.74
N SER A 60 -12.50 29.40 -23.51
CA SER A 60 -12.57 27.98 -23.19
C SER A 60 -11.14 27.45 -23.00
N ALA A 61 -10.81 27.10 -21.76
CA ALA A 61 -9.50 26.60 -21.35
C ALA A 61 -9.05 25.40 -22.20
N GLN A 62 -9.99 24.62 -22.72
CA GLN A 62 -9.76 23.48 -23.60
C GLN A 62 -9.34 23.90 -25.01
N ALA A 63 -9.80 25.04 -25.53
CA ALA A 63 -9.38 25.55 -26.84
C ALA A 63 -7.91 25.98 -26.86
N ALA A 64 -7.35 26.39 -25.71
CA ALA A 64 -5.95 26.78 -25.58
C ALA A 64 -4.96 25.60 -25.69
N LEU A 65 -5.40 24.36 -25.45
CA LEU A 65 -4.58 23.14 -25.57
C LEU A 65 -4.45 22.62 -27.01
N ASN A 66 -5.33 23.06 -27.91
CA ASN A 66 -5.34 22.62 -29.32
C ASN A 66 -4.29 23.34 -30.18
N SER A 67 -3.48 24.21 -29.57
CA SER A 67 -2.41 24.96 -30.23
C SER A 67 -1.05 24.28 -30.05
N PRO A 68 -0.14 24.37 -31.03
CA PRO A 68 1.20 23.78 -30.97
C PRO A 68 2.12 24.57 -30.03
N PHE A 69 1.77 24.67 -28.75
CA PHE A 69 2.71 25.09 -27.71
C PHE A 69 3.62 23.91 -27.37
N ASN A 70 4.92 24.09 -27.52
CA ASN A 70 5.93 23.07 -27.22
C ASN A 70 6.62 23.35 -25.87
N GLY A 71 6.99 22.29 -25.15
CA GLY A 71 7.82 22.35 -23.94
C GLY A 71 7.17 23.07 -22.75
N VAL A 72 7.95 23.94 -22.10
CA VAL A 72 7.60 24.63 -20.83
C VAL A 72 6.31 25.44 -20.93
N ARG A 73 6.03 26.06 -22.09
CA ARG A 73 4.81 26.84 -22.30
C ARG A 73 3.56 25.97 -22.24
N ARG A 74 3.64 24.72 -22.74
CA ARG A 74 2.54 23.75 -22.65
C ARG A 74 2.29 23.32 -21.21
N ALA A 75 3.36 23.02 -20.47
CA ALA A 75 3.27 22.65 -19.07
C ALA A 75 2.66 23.79 -18.23
N PHE A 76 3.06 25.04 -18.50
CA PHE A 76 2.49 26.22 -17.84
C PHE A 76 1.00 26.38 -18.14
N MET A 77 0.59 26.26 -19.41
CA MET A 77 -0.83 26.30 -19.77
C MET A 77 -1.62 25.17 -19.12
N GLN A 78 -1.09 23.95 -19.11
CA GLN A 78 -1.72 22.81 -18.44
C GLN A 78 -1.87 23.04 -16.93
N ALA A 79 -0.87 23.64 -16.28
CA ALA A 79 -0.92 23.99 -14.87
C ALA A 79 -1.98 25.08 -14.60
N LEU A 80 -2.10 26.09 -15.46
CA LEU A 80 -3.16 27.10 -15.33
C LEU A 80 -4.56 26.50 -15.48
N ILE A 81 -4.75 25.59 -16.43
CA ILE A 81 -6.03 24.90 -16.63
C ILE A 81 -6.36 24.03 -15.43
N ALA A 82 -5.38 23.28 -14.91
CA ALA A 82 -5.55 22.47 -13.72
C ALA A 82 -5.90 23.32 -12.49
N ARG A 83 -5.26 24.49 -12.33
CA ARG A 83 -5.57 25.45 -11.27
C ARG A 83 -6.99 26.00 -11.40
N GLN A 84 -7.42 26.41 -12.59
CA GLN A 84 -8.77 26.91 -12.82
C GLN A 84 -9.81 25.83 -12.52
N LYS A 85 -9.56 24.57 -12.92
CA LYS A 85 -10.42 23.43 -12.59
C LYS A 85 -10.46 23.15 -11.08
N ALA A 86 -9.32 23.21 -10.40
CA ALA A 86 -9.27 23.01 -8.96
C ALA A 86 -10.01 24.14 -8.22
N GLN A 87 -9.90 25.38 -8.71
CA GLN A 87 -10.60 26.53 -8.14
C GLN A 87 -12.11 26.42 -8.34
N SER A 88 -12.59 26.03 -9.53
CA SER A 88 -14.02 25.84 -9.74
C SER A 88 -14.60 24.69 -8.91
N GLN A 89 -13.83 23.61 -8.71
CA GLN A 89 -14.21 22.53 -7.79
C GLN A 89 -14.26 23.01 -6.34
N TYR A 90 -13.29 23.81 -5.91
CA TYR A 90 -13.26 24.41 -4.57
C TYR A 90 -14.47 25.33 -4.36
N ASP A 91 -14.76 26.20 -5.31
CA ASP A 91 -15.89 27.13 -5.23
C ASP A 91 -17.22 26.38 -5.23
N ALA A 92 -17.35 25.29 -6.00
CA ALA A 92 -18.53 24.42 -5.97
C ALA A 92 -18.70 23.73 -4.61
N LEU A 93 -17.64 23.13 -4.07
CA LEU A 93 -17.66 22.50 -2.74
C LEU A 93 -17.96 23.51 -1.64
N LYS A 94 -17.45 24.74 -1.76
CA LYS A 94 -17.75 25.83 -0.84
C LYS A 94 -19.23 26.21 -0.91
N ALA A 95 -19.80 26.33 -2.11
CA ALA A 95 -21.22 26.60 -2.28
C ALA A 95 -22.10 25.46 -1.73
N GLU A 96 -21.69 24.20 -1.89
CA GLU A 96 -22.38 23.04 -1.27
C GLU A 96 -22.31 23.09 0.26
N LEU A 97 -21.16 23.46 0.83
CA LEU A 97 -20.98 23.62 2.27
C LEU A 97 -21.84 24.77 2.81
N ASP A 98 -21.84 25.91 2.13
CA ASP A 98 -22.69 27.06 2.47
C ASP A 98 -24.18 26.68 2.42
N LEU A 99 -24.60 25.85 1.46
CA LEU A 99 -25.98 25.34 1.36
C LEU A 99 -26.33 24.34 2.47
N LEU A 100 -25.38 23.50 2.88
CA LEU A 100 -25.52 22.58 4.01
C LEU A 100 -25.60 23.33 5.35
N GLN A 101 -24.85 24.43 5.51
CA GLN A 101 -24.97 25.32 6.67
C GLN A 101 -26.28 26.10 6.66
N ARG A 102 -26.79 26.49 5.49
CA ARG A 102 -28.11 27.10 5.30
C ARG A 102 -29.22 26.04 5.20
N THR A 103 -29.37 25.18 6.19
CA THR A 103 -30.61 24.39 6.30
C THR A 103 -31.76 25.30 6.77
N PRO A 104 -32.93 25.29 6.12
CA PRO A 104 -34.05 26.15 6.46
C PRO A 104 -34.79 25.54 7.66
N GLY A 105 -34.34 25.89 8.86
CA GLY A 105 -34.94 25.39 10.09
C GLY A 105 -34.63 26.20 11.35
N GLU A 106 -33.62 27.08 11.32
CA GLU A 106 -33.22 27.85 12.51
C GLU A 106 -33.06 29.33 12.13
N GLU A 107 -34.20 29.98 11.91
CA GLU A 107 -34.32 31.38 12.30
C GLU A 107 -34.71 31.39 13.78
N ASP A 108 -33.97 32.18 14.57
CA ASP A 108 -34.08 32.40 16.01
C ASP A 108 -33.78 31.20 16.90
N ASN A 109 -32.55 31.12 17.41
CA ASN A 109 -32.28 31.26 18.84
C ASN A 109 -30.77 31.23 19.12
N ASP A 110 -30.31 32.31 19.76
CA ASP A 110 -29.31 32.39 20.82
C ASP A 110 -28.07 31.49 20.76
N GLU A 111 -26.91 32.17 20.70
CA GLU A 111 -25.70 31.91 21.48
C GLU A 111 -25.71 30.60 22.31
N LYS A 112 -25.56 29.46 21.64
CA LYS A 112 -25.05 28.25 22.26
C LYS A 112 -23.80 27.87 21.51
N GLN A 113 -22.69 27.89 22.24
CA GLN A 113 -21.53 27.08 21.92
C GLN A 113 -22.00 25.63 21.79
N GLU A 114 -22.41 25.25 20.59
CA GLU A 114 -22.61 23.87 20.23
C GLU A 114 -21.25 23.20 20.30
N ASN A 115 -21.13 22.19 21.15
CA ASN A 115 -19.90 21.43 21.26
C ASN A 115 -19.57 20.86 19.87
N PRO A 116 -18.46 21.25 19.22
CA PRO A 116 -18.12 20.76 17.87
C PRO A 116 -17.96 19.24 17.84
N VAL A 117 -17.71 18.63 19.01
CA VAL A 117 -17.68 17.18 19.20
C VAL A 117 -19.07 16.54 19.04
N ALA A 118 -20.14 17.20 19.48
CA ALA A 118 -21.50 16.68 19.32
C ALA A 118 -21.96 16.72 17.85
N GLU A 119 -21.65 17.81 17.15
CA GLU A 119 -21.92 17.97 15.72
C GLU A 119 -21.13 16.94 14.89
N THR A 120 -19.83 16.79 15.15
CA THR A 120 -19.01 15.78 14.47
C THR A 120 -19.49 14.34 14.75
N VAL A 121 -19.93 14.03 15.97
CA VAL A 121 -20.53 12.73 16.30
C VAL A 121 -21.86 12.52 15.57
N ALA A 122 -22.69 13.55 15.43
CA ALA A 122 -23.93 13.49 14.66
C ALA A 122 -23.64 13.22 13.16
N LEU A 123 -22.66 13.91 12.58
CA LEU A 123 -22.20 13.70 11.20
C LEU A 123 -21.64 12.28 10.99
N ILE A 124 -20.86 11.76 11.94
CA ILE A 124 -20.34 10.38 11.89
C ILE A 124 -21.50 9.38 11.90
N ARG A 125 -22.51 9.57 12.77
CA ARG A 125 -23.70 8.70 12.82
C ARG A 125 -24.50 8.76 11.53
N GLN A 126 -24.62 9.94 10.93
CA GLN A 126 -25.31 10.12 9.65
C GLN A 126 -24.55 9.42 8.51
N ARG A 127 -23.22 9.54 8.46
CA ARG A 127 -22.38 8.81 7.50
C ARG A 127 -22.52 7.30 7.66
N GLN A 128 -22.46 6.79 8.88
CA GLN A 128 -22.68 5.37 9.17
C GLN A 128 -24.07 4.89 8.72
N ARG A 129 -25.12 5.72 8.89
CA ARG A 129 -26.47 5.38 8.42
C ARG A 129 -26.54 5.35 6.90
N ARG A 130 -25.90 6.30 6.22
CA ARG A 130 -25.81 6.34 4.76
C ARG A 130 -25.05 5.13 4.21
N ASP A 131 -23.93 4.76 4.83
CA ASP A 131 -23.15 3.60 4.40
C ASP A 131 -23.93 2.29 4.58
N LYS A 132 -24.72 2.16 5.66
CA LYS A 132 -25.66 1.03 5.83
C LYS A 132 -26.72 0.99 4.73
N LEU A 133 -27.28 2.14 4.36
CA LEU A 133 -28.26 2.21 3.28
C LEU A 133 -27.64 1.88 1.92
N LEU A 134 -26.43 2.32 1.64
CA LEU A 134 -25.71 1.96 0.42
C LEU A 134 -25.39 0.46 0.33
N VAL A 135 -25.08 -0.18 1.46
CA VAL A 135 -24.94 -1.64 1.50
C VAL A 135 -26.27 -2.32 1.16
N ILE A 136 -27.38 -1.83 1.72
CA ILE A 136 -28.71 -2.36 1.41
C ILE A 136 -29.05 -2.18 -0.07
N GLU A 137 -28.83 -0.98 -0.62
CA GLU A 137 -29.02 -0.67 -2.04
C GLU A 137 -28.18 -1.60 -2.92
N LYS A 138 -26.88 -1.73 -2.64
CA LYS A 138 -25.99 -2.64 -3.37
C LYS A 138 -26.44 -4.11 -3.26
N THR A 139 -26.95 -4.54 -2.11
CA THR A 139 -27.51 -5.90 -1.99
C THR A 139 -28.81 -6.05 -2.76
N LEU A 140 -29.63 -5.01 -2.85
CA LEU A 140 -30.87 -5.01 -3.63
C LEU A 140 -30.55 -5.04 -5.12
N ASP A 141 -29.60 -4.22 -5.60
CA ASP A 141 -29.09 -4.25 -6.97
C ASP A 141 -28.50 -5.62 -7.32
N ASN A 142 -27.73 -6.22 -6.40
CA ASN A 142 -27.22 -7.57 -6.59
C ASN A 142 -28.35 -8.60 -6.69
N LEU A 143 -29.41 -8.48 -5.89
CA LEU A 143 -30.57 -9.36 -5.96
C LEU A 143 -31.39 -9.13 -7.24
N GLU A 144 -31.49 -7.90 -7.73
CA GLU A 144 -32.11 -7.56 -9.00
C GLU A 144 -31.30 -8.15 -10.16
N ASN A 145 -29.98 -7.98 -10.15
CA ASN A 145 -29.06 -8.59 -11.11
C ASN A 145 -29.12 -10.13 -11.09
N VAL A 146 -29.19 -10.73 -9.90
CA VAL A 146 -29.39 -12.19 -9.74
C VAL A 146 -30.76 -12.61 -10.24
N ARG A 147 -31.82 -11.82 -10.06
CA ARG A 147 -33.17 -12.10 -10.58
C ARG A 147 -33.25 -12.01 -12.11
N HIS A 148 -32.49 -11.11 -12.73
CA HIS A 148 -32.37 -11.01 -14.18
C HIS A 148 -31.54 -12.17 -14.77
N ASN A 149 -30.50 -12.62 -14.06
CA ASN A 149 -29.68 -13.76 -14.46
C ASN A 149 -30.32 -15.12 -14.13
N SER A 150 -31.16 -15.22 -13.10
CA SER A 150 -31.79 -16.48 -12.65
C SER A 150 -32.98 -16.93 -13.51
N ARG A 151 -33.47 -16.08 -14.43
CA ARG A 151 -34.47 -16.51 -15.42
C ARG A 151 -33.86 -17.26 -16.60
N PHE A 152 -32.53 -17.25 -16.75
CA PHE A 152 -31.82 -17.88 -17.87
C PHE A 152 -30.54 -18.65 -17.51
N ALA A 153 -30.14 -18.74 -16.23
CA ALA A 153 -28.91 -19.45 -15.86
C ALA A 153 -29.17 -20.91 -15.46
N ASP A 154 -28.62 -21.83 -16.26
CA ASP A 154 -28.50 -23.26 -15.98
C ASP A 154 -27.59 -23.45 -14.74
N PRO A 155 -27.91 -24.35 -13.79
CA PRO A 155 -27.22 -24.45 -12.48
C PRO A 155 -25.73 -24.85 -12.57
N SER A 156 -25.25 -25.20 -13.76
CA SER A 156 -23.87 -25.51 -14.11
C SER A 156 -22.98 -24.27 -14.29
N GLU A 157 -23.54 -23.12 -14.67
CA GLU A 157 -22.75 -21.89 -14.91
C GLU A 157 -22.46 -21.10 -13.62
N LEU A 158 -23.31 -21.22 -12.60
CA LEU A 158 -23.08 -20.62 -11.28
C LEU A 158 -21.90 -21.25 -10.54
N LEU A 159 -21.63 -22.52 -10.78
CA LEU A 159 -20.49 -23.23 -10.16
C LEU A 159 -19.15 -22.80 -10.80
N ASN A 160 -19.17 -22.51 -12.11
CA ASN A 160 -17.97 -22.09 -12.84
C ASN A 160 -17.60 -20.62 -12.56
N GLY A 161 -18.56 -19.75 -12.23
CA GLY A 161 -18.32 -18.36 -11.83
C GLY A 161 -17.61 -18.20 -10.47
N MET A 162 -17.76 -19.19 -9.56
CA MET A 162 -17.02 -19.22 -8.29
C MET A 162 -15.58 -19.71 -8.43
N GLN A 163 -15.25 -20.41 -9.53
CA GLN A 163 -13.94 -21.03 -9.72
C GLN A 163 -12.94 -20.12 -10.46
N SER A 164 -13.41 -19.00 -11.05
CA SER A 164 -12.57 -18.08 -11.84
C SER A 164 -12.03 -16.86 -11.06
N GLN A 165 -12.36 -16.71 -9.77
CA GLN A 165 -11.86 -15.62 -8.91
C GLN A 165 -10.72 -16.02 -7.97
N ILE A 166 -9.89 -16.98 -8.36
CA ILE A 166 -8.60 -17.22 -7.70
C ILE A 166 -7.53 -16.57 -8.60
N PRO A 167 -6.90 -15.45 -8.17
CA PRO A 167 -5.79 -14.89 -8.91
C PRO A 167 -4.64 -15.91 -8.94
N PRO A 168 -4.01 -16.14 -10.10
CA PRO A 168 -2.85 -17.03 -10.17
C PRO A 168 -1.70 -16.41 -9.36
N PRO A 169 -0.96 -17.18 -8.56
CA PRO A 169 0.27 -16.69 -7.96
C PRO A 169 1.28 -16.43 -9.07
N LEU A 170 1.79 -15.20 -9.11
CA LEU A 170 2.90 -14.81 -9.98
C LEU A 170 4.10 -15.69 -9.68
N ALA A 171 4.57 -16.37 -10.72
CA ALA A 171 5.86 -17.02 -10.77
C ALA A 171 6.95 -16.00 -10.45
N GLN A 172 7.59 -16.15 -9.29
CA GLN A 172 8.92 -15.61 -9.05
C GLN A 172 9.93 -16.71 -9.38
N GLN A 173 10.77 -16.36 -10.35
CA GLN A 173 11.81 -17.18 -10.94
C GLN A 173 12.90 -17.51 -9.90
N SER A 174 12.88 -18.70 -9.31
CA SER A 174 14.10 -19.38 -8.80
C SER A 174 13.90 -20.83 -8.26
N GLN A 175 12.74 -21.49 -8.42
CA GLN A 175 12.50 -22.82 -7.82
C GLN A 175 11.86 -23.89 -8.74
N ASP A 176 12.01 -23.76 -10.07
CA ASP A 176 11.33 -24.67 -11.02
C ASP A 176 11.78 -26.15 -10.93
N GLU A 177 13.02 -26.44 -10.53
CA GLU A 177 13.48 -27.84 -10.42
C GLU A 177 12.86 -28.58 -9.22
N SER A 178 12.63 -27.88 -8.10
CA SER A 178 12.07 -28.47 -6.88
C SER A 178 10.57 -28.74 -7.02
N LEU A 179 9.83 -27.81 -7.62
CA LEU A 179 8.39 -27.95 -7.85
C LEU A 179 8.07 -28.96 -8.95
N ALA A 180 8.86 -29.00 -10.04
CA ALA A 180 8.71 -30.01 -11.08
C ALA A 180 8.99 -31.43 -10.54
N ASN A 181 9.99 -31.58 -9.66
CA ASN A 181 10.27 -32.85 -9.00
C ASN A 181 9.18 -33.23 -7.98
N ALA A 182 8.63 -32.28 -7.24
CA ALA A 182 7.50 -32.55 -6.35
C ALA A 182 6.25 -32.99 -7.14
N GLN A 183 5.95 -32.33 -8.27
CA GLN A 183 4.83 -32.69 -9.13
C GLN A 183 5.04 -34.04 -9.83
N SER A 184 6.27 -34.37 -10.25
CA SER A 184 6.59 -35.67 -10.85
C SER A 184 6.44 -36.81 -9.83
N HIS A 185 6.89 -36.61 -8.58
CA HIS A 185 6.69 -37.56 -7.49
C HIS A 185 5.21 -37.73 -7.11
N VAL A 186 4.42 -36.64 -7.13
CA VAL A 186 2.96 -36.73 -6.93
C VAL A 186 2.30 -37.53 -8.05
N PHE A 187 2.73 -37.36 -9.30
CA PHE A 187 2.21 -38.12 -10.43
C PHE A 187 2.63 -39.60 -10.37
N GLU A 188 3.85 -39.90 -9.94
CA GLU A 188 4.29 -41.27 -9.67
C GLU A 188 3.52 -41.91 -8.51
N LEU A 189 3.22 -41.14 -7.46
CA LEU A 189 2.41 -41.61 -6.33
C LEU A 189 0.97 -41.89 -6.79
N GLN A 190 0.36 -40.99 -7.57
CA GLN A 190 -0.97 -41.20 -8.15
C GLN A 190 -0.99 -42.43 -9.06
N LYS A 191 0.04 -42.63 -9.88
CA LYS A 191 0.20 -43.81 -10.73
C LYS A 191 0.41 -45.09 -9.92
N ALA A 192 1.16 -45.03 -8.82
CA ALA A 192 1.38 -46.15 -7.91
C ALA A 192 0.09 -46.51 -7.16
N VAL A 193 -0.67 -45.51 -6.70
CA VAL A 193 -1.97 -45.68 -6.05
C VAL A 193 -2.98 -46.27 -7.02
N LEU A 194 -3.03 -45.80 -8.27
CA LEU A 194 -3.88 -46.39 -9.31
C LEU A 194 -3.50 -47.82 -9.64
N ARG A 195 -2.19 -48.16 -9.69
CA ARG A 195 -1.73 -49.55 -9.85
C ARG A 195 -2.06 -50.43 -8.63
N ALA A 196 -1.94 -49.89 -7.42
CA ALA A 196 -2.29 -50.58 -6.19
C ALA A 196 -3.82 -50.81 -6.12
N GLN A 197 -4.61 -49.82 -6.56
CA GLN A 197 -6.06 -49.90 -6.63
C GLN A 197 -6.53 -50.88 -7.72
N SER A 198 -5.84 -50.94 -8.88
CA SER A 198 -6.14 -51.92 -9.91
C SER A 198 -5.67 -53.33 -9.55
N GLY A 199 -4.58 -53.47 -8.78
CA GLY A 199 -4.06 -54.76 -8.30
C GLY A 199 -4.84 -55.33 -7.10
N GLY A 200 -5.44 -54.48 -6.27
CA GLY A 200 -6.19 -54.86 -5.07
C GLY A 200 -7.61 -55.38 -5.33
N ARG A 201 -8.16 -55.21 -6.53
CA ARG A 201 -9.52 -55.66 -6.86
C ARG A 201 -9.62 -57.10 -7.39
N SER A 202 -8.51 -57.83 -7.48
CA SER A 202 -8.49 -59.21 -8.04
C SER A 202 -7.92 -60.30 -7.11
N LYS A 203 -7.69 -60.01 -5.82
CA LYS A 203 -7.30 -61.05 -4.84
C LYS A 203 -7.99 -60.83 -3.50
N VAL A 204 -9.29 -61.08 -3.48
CA VAL A 204 -9.99 -61.45 -2.24
C VAL A 204 -9.92 -62.97 -2.13
N HIS A 205 -9.46 -63.44 -0.96
CA HIS A 205 -9.32 -64.82 -0.47
C HIS A 205 -8.00 -65.54 -0.78
N THR A 206 -7.09 -65.58 0.20
CA THR A 206 -6.95 -66.70 1.16
C THR A 206 -5.67 -66.52 1.99
N ASN A 207 -5.76 -66.83 3.28
CA ASN A 207 -4.67 -67.19 4.22
C ASN A 207 -3.63 -66.12 4.58
N SER A 208 -3.64 -65.67 5.84
CA SER A 208 -2.48 -65.76 6.75
C SER A 208 -2.72 -64.92 8.00
N HIS A 209 -3.16 -65.59 9.08
CA HIS A 209 -3.28 -65.02 10.42
C HIS A 209 -1.94 -65.08 11.19
N GLN A 210 -0.80 -65.04 10.49
CA GLN A 210 0.54 -65.24 11.09
C GLN A 210 1.59 -64.18 10.70
N GLN A 211 1.25 -63.15 9.91
CA GLN A 211 2.22 -62.12 9.49
C GLN A 211 2.11 -60.77 10.22
N SER A 212 1.04 -60.50 10.98
CA SER A 212 0.80 -59.20 11.63
C SER A 212 1.90 -58.78 12.62
N ALA A 213 2.40 -59.70 13.45
CA ALA A 213 3.43 -59.38 14.45
C ALA A 213 4.77 -58.90 13.84
N THR A 214 5.11 -59.35 12.62
CA THR A 214 6.34 -58.94 11.94
C THR A 214 6.21 -57.63 11.15
N GLU A 215 4.99 -57.24 10.82
CA GLU A 215 4.71 -55.99 10.11
C GLU A 215 4.54 -54.84 11.10
N ASP A 216 4.02 -55.12 12.29
CA ASP A 216 3.85 -54.12 13.36
C ASP A 216 5.19 -53.58 13.88
N TRP A 217 6.23 -54.42 14.04
CA TRP A 217 7.54 -53.91 14.47
C TRP A 217 8.23 -53.08 13.38
N LYS A 218 8.04 -53.44 12.10
CA LYS A 218 8.56 -52.66 10.97
C LYS A 218 7.82 -51.33 10.84
N ARG A 219 6.51 -51.32 11.09
CA ARG A 219 5.69 -50.09 11.12
C ARG A 219 6.08 -49.20 12.30
N ALA A 220 6.28 -49.77 13.48
CA ALA A 220 6.75 -49.03 14.65
C ALA A 220 8.18 -48.47 14.46
N TYR A 221 9.05 -49.22 13.79
CA TYR A 221 10.40 -48.77 13.43
C TYR A 221 10.36 -47.65 12.38
N ALA A 222 9.53 -47.77 11.34
CA ALA A 222 9.34 -46.73 10.35
C ALA A 222 8.76 -45.44 10.95
N LEU A 223 7.82 -45.57 11.90
CA LEU A 223 7.26 -44.42 12.62
C LEU A 223 8.27 -43.77 13.55
N ARG A 224 9.13 -44.55 14.23
CA ARG A 224 10.24 -43.99 15.02
C ARG A 224 11.22 -43.24 14.12
N LYS A 225 11.60 -43.83 12.99
CA LYS A 225 12.49 -43.18 12.03
C LYS A 225 11.89 -41.89 11.46
N ALA A 226 10.61 -41.90 11.09
CA ALA A 226 9.91 -40.71 10.63
C ALA A 226 9.81 -39.62 11.72
N ARG A 227 9.66 -40.02 12.99
CA ARG A 227 9.70 -39.10 14.13
C ARG A 227 11.10 -38.50 14.30
N ASP A 228 12.14 -39.33 14.25
CA ASP A 228 13.52 -38.87 14.43
C ASP A 228 13.95 -37.95 13.27
N ASP A 229 13.52 -38.25 12.04
CA ASP A 229 13.73 -37.38 10.87
C ASP A 229 12.97 -36.05 11.00
N LEU A 230 11.75 -36.05 11.53
CA LEU A 230 11.00 -34.82 11.82
C LEU A 230 11.65 -33.99 12.93
N ILE A 231 12.19 -34.64 13.97
CA ILE A 231 12.92 -33.96 15.05
C ILE A 231 14.19 -33.32 14.48
N ALA A 232 14.97 -34.05 13.69
CA ALA A 232 16.17 -33.52 13.04
C ALA A 232 15.84 -32.34 12.10
N TRP A 233 14.71 -32.41 11.39
CA TRP A 233 14.25 -31.32 10.54
C TRP A 233 13.83 -30.09 11.36
N ILE A 234 13.06 -30.27 12.44
CA ILE A 234 12.65 -29.18 13.34
C ILE A 234 13.88 -28.56 14.01
N GLU A 235 14.82 -29.37 14.49
CA GLU A 235 16.07 -28.88 15.11
C GLU A 235 16.92 -28.11 14.10
N GLY A 236 17.00 -28.57 12.84
CA GLY A 236 17.68 -27.85 11.77
C GLY A 236 17.01 -26.54 11.36
N GLU A 237 15.69 -26.45 11.49
CA GLU A 237 14.97 -25.21 11.21
C GLU A 237 15.02 -24.23 12.38
N LEU A 238 15.00 -24.72 13.61
CA LEU A 238 15.22 -23.93 14.82
C LEU A 238 16.65 -23.38 14.91
N SER A 239 17.67 -24.13 14.46
CA SER A 239 19.05 -23.63 14.43
C SER A 239 19.22 -22.47 13.43
N LYS A 240 18.53 -22.53 12.28
CA LYS A 240 18.55 -21.43 11.29
C LYS A 240 17.86 -20.18 11.81
N LEU A 241 16.75 -20.34 12.54
CA LEU A 241 16.03 -19.22 13.17
C LEU A 241 16.86 -18.54 14.26
N SER A 242 17.69 -19.29 15.01
CA SER A 242 18.59 -18.71 16.01
C SER A 242 19.74 -17.90 15.39
N GLU A 243 20.21 -18.29 14.20
CA GLU A 243 21.33 -17.62 13.52
C GLU A 243 20.87 -16.31 12.84
N ASP A 244 19.61 -16.24 12.40
CA ASP A 244 18.99 -15.04 11.84
C ASP A 244 18.78 -13.93 12.91
N GLU A 245 18.52 -14.29 14.18
CA GLU A 245 18.34 -13.31 15.27
C GLU A 245 19.66 -12.62 15.70
N GLU A 246 20.81 -13.30 15.60
CA GLU A 246 22.10 -12.72 15.98
C GLU A 246 22.67 -11.77 14.91
N SER A 247 22.23 -11.91 13.65
CA SER A 247 22.60 -11.02 12.54
C SER A 247 21.82 -9.68 12.52
N MET A 248 20.66 -9.61 13.18
CA MET A 248 19.77 -8.44 13.17
C MET A 248 20.13 -7.38 14.23
N HIS A 249 21.08 -7.67 15.13
CA HIS A 249 21.43 -6.78 16.25
C HIS A 249 22.69 -5.94 16.03
N GLN A 250 23.41 -6.06 14.91
CA GLN A 250 24.73 -5.44 14.76
C GLN A 250 24.78 -4.10 13.99
N ASP A 251 23.72 -3.68 13.28
CA ASP A 251 23.75 -2.45 12.45
C ASP A 251 22.56 -1.51 12.73
N MET A 252 22.52 -0.90 13.92
CA MET A 252 21.71 0.32 14.16
C MET A 252 22.62 1.43 14.68
N ASP A 253 23.40 2.02 13.77
CA ASP A 253 24.03 3.32 13.97
C ASP A 253 22.95 4.41 13.99
N VAL A 254 22.76 5.03 15.16
CA VAL A 254 21.84 6.15 15.35
C VAL A 254 22.53 7.45 14.87
N PRO A 255 21.92 8.23 13.96
CA PRO A 255 22.47 9.52 13.57
C PRO A 255 22.27 10.53 14.72
N GLY A 256 23.38 11.02 15.26
CA GLY A 256 23.38 12.09 16.25
C GLY A 256 23.12 13.44 15.59
N ASP A 257 21.91 13.97 15.75
CA ASP A 257 21.66 15.41 15.78
C ASP A 257 20.34 15.71 16.49
N SER A 258 20.42 16.00 17.78
CA SER A 258 19.45 16.82 18.51
C SER A 258 20.15 17.31 19.77
N GLY A 259 20.26 18.63 19.88
CA GLY A 259 20.97 19.31 20.96
C GLY A 259 20.55 18.81 22.34
N THR A 260 21.54 18.63 23.20
CA THR A 260 21.49 18.38 24.65
C THR A 260 20.10 18.40 25.31
N GLU A 261 19.23 17.46 24.99
CA GLU A 261 18.22 17.00 25.95
C GLU A 261 19.02 16.34 27.06
N SER A 262 18.84 16.80 28.29
CA SER A 262 19.61 16.28 29.41
C SER A 262 19.41 14.77 29.44
N LEU A 263 20.48 14.00 29.65
CA LEU A 263 20.42 12.54 29.72
C LEU A 263 19.35 12.06 30.73
N ASP A 264 19.01 12.91 31.71
CA ASP A 264 17.93 12.72 32.66
C ASP A 264 16.51 12.87 32.08
N GLU A 265 16.30 13.74 31.08
CA GLU A 265 15.06 13.87 30.32
C GLU A 265 14.82 12.64 29.45
N ILE A 266 15.85 12.16 28.75
CA ILE A 266 15.78 10.92 27.96
C ILE A 266 15.48 9.72 28.87
N LYS A 267 16.09 9.66 30.05
CA LYS A 267 15.78 8.62 31.06
C LYS A 267 14.35 8.75 31.59
N ALA A 268 13.84 9.97 31.76
CA ALA A 268 12.48 10.20 32.22
C ALA A 268 11.45 9.80 31.14
N THR A 269 11.67 10.18 29.88
CA THR A 269 10.82 9.78 28.76
C THR A 269 10.84 8.27 28.53
N LEU A 270 12.02 7.63 28.64
CA LEU A 270 12.14 6.18 28.55
C LEU A 270 11.40 5.47 29.69
N ARG A 271 11.50 5.98 30.93
CA ARG A 271 10.72 5.45 32.07
C ARG A 271 9.22 5.59 31.84
N ASP A 272 8.78 6.72 31.31
CA ASP A 272 7.36 6.95 31.01
C ASP A 272 6.84 6.05 29.89
N LEU A 273 7.63 5.83 28.84
CA LEU A 273 7.32 4.88 27.77
C LEU A 273 7.26 3.45 28.31
N TYR A 274 8.20 3.06 29.16
CA TYR A 274 8.22 1.74 29.78
C TYR A 274 7.03 1.55 30.73
N ASN A 275 6.65 2.57 31.49
CA ASN A 275 5.45 2.56 32.32
C ASN A 275 4.17 2.44 31.48
N LYS A 276 4.08 3.16 30.35
CA LYS A 276 2.97 3.01 29.39
C LYS A 276 2.91 1.59 28.82
N TYR A 277 4.06 0.99 28.53
CA TYR A 277 4.15 -0.41 28.09
C TYR A 277 3.70 -1.40 29.19
N ILE A 278 4.14 -1.22 30.43
CA ILE A 278 3.71 -2.08 31.54
C ILE A 278 2.21 -1.96 31.77
N THR A 279 1.67 -0.73 31.84
CA THR A 279 0.24 -0.53 32.07
C THR A 279 -0.63 -1.08 30.94
N SER A 280 -0.18 -0.99 29.68
CA SER A 280 -0.88 -1.63 28.55
C SER A 280 -0.82 -3.15 28.62
N ARG A 281 0.33 -3.72 29.01
CA ARG A 281 0.51 -5.16 29.21
C ARG A 281 -0.33 -5.69 30.37
N GLU A 282 -0.39 -4.98 31.49
CA GLU A 282 -1.25 -5.32 32.62
C GLU A 282 -2.73 -5.25 32.25
N ARG A 283 -3.13 -4.26 31.43
CA ARG A 283 -4.49 -4.17 30.91
C ARG A 283 -4.81 -5.34 30.00
N LEU A 284 -3.89 -5.74 29.14
CA LEU A 284 -4.02 -6.90 28.25
C LEU A 284 -4.15 -8.20 29.07
N VAL A 285 -3.27 -8.40 30.05
CA VAL A 285 -3.33 -9.55 30.97
C VAL A 285 -4.64 -9.56 31.77
N ARG A 286 -5.14 -8.40 32.21
CA ARG A 286 -6.45 -8.30 32.86
C ARG A 286 -7.58 -8.71 31.92
N VAL A 287 -7.58 -8.24 30.67
CA VAL A 287 -8.59 -8.60 29.67
C VAL A 287 -8.55 -10.11 29.35
N LEU A 288 -7.36 -10.68 29.19
CA LEU A 288 -7.19 -12.12 28.98
C LEU A 288 -7.66 -12.92 30.19
N ASN A 289 -7.30 -12.51 31.40
CA ASN A 289 -7.74 -13.17 32.63
C ASN A 289 -9.26 -13.03 32.85
N THR A 290 -9.89 -11.92 32.44
CA THR A 290 -11.35 -11.80 32.48
C THR A 290 -12.01 -12.71 31.44
N LYS A 291 -11.44 -12.82 30.23
CA LYS A 291 -11.95 -13.73 29.18
C LYS A 291 -11.83 -15.20 29.63
N LEU A 292 -10.71 -15.57 30.24
CA LEU A 292 -10.50 -16.92 30.78
C LEU A 292 -11.42 -17.24 31.97
N LYS A 293 -11.77 -16.23 32.79
CA LYS A 293 -12.73 -16.39 33.89
C LYS A 293 -14.19 -16.45 33.41
N THR A 294 -14.55 -15.79 32.31
CA THR A 294 -15.88 -15.91 31.72
C THR A 294 -16.10 -17.22 30.97
N ASP A 295 -15.02 -17.85 30.49
CA ASP A 295 -15.06 -19.19 29.86
C ASP A 295 -14.85 -20.34 30.89
N SER A 296 -14.66 -20.01 32.17
CA SER A 296 -14.52 -20.96 33.28
C SER A 296 -15.76 -20.96 34.18
N GLU A 297 -16.95 -21.08 33.60
CA GLU A 297 -18.01 -21.80 34.31
C GLU A 297 -17.74 -23.30 34.12
N PRO A 298 -17.55 -24.08 35.19
CA PRO A 298 -17.41 -25.52 35.07
C PRO A 298 -18.75 -26.05 34.56
N VAL A 299 -18.73 -26.57 33.33
CA VAL A 299 -19.81 -27.39 32.77
C VAL A 299 -20.13 -28.47 33.79
N LYS A 300 -21.26 -28.33 34.49
CA LYS A 300 -21.78 -29.34 35.39
C LYS A 300 -22.23 -30.51 34.53
N PHE A 301 -21.41 -31.57 34.51
CA PHE A 301 -21.80 -32.86 33.96
C PHE A 301 -23.01 -33.40 34.74
N PRO A 302 -24.11 -33.78 34.09
CA PRO A 302 -25.05 -34.70 34.69
C PRO A 302 -24.39 -36.08 34.70
N LEU A 303 -24.04 -36.54 35.90
CA LEU A 303 -23.78 -37.95 36.12
C LEU A 303 -25.06 -38.74 35.82
N GLU A 304 -24.83 -39.93 35.27
CA GLU A 304 -25.63 -41.15 35.45
C GLU A 304 -26.67 -41.49 34.38
N ARG A 305 -26.36 -42.53 33.57
CA ARG A 305 -27.01 -43.84 33.72
C ARG A 305 -26.33 -44.87 32.80
N GLN A 306 -25.71 -45.88 33.41
CA GLN A 306 -25.40 -47.14 32.76
C GLN A 306 -26.70 -47.77 32.24
N GLN A 307 -26.76 -48.22 30.99
CA GLN A 307 -27.32 -49.52 30.63
C GLN A 307 -27.14 -49.90 29.15
N SER A 308 -26.79 -51.17 28.99
CA SER A 308 -26.93 -52.09 27.85
C SER A 308 -26.11 -51.84 26.58
N GLU A 309 -25.08 -52.69 26.45
CA GLU A 309 -24.70 -53.32 25.18
C GLU A 309 -25.95 -53.82 24.44
N ASN A 310 -26.09 -53.44 23.18
CA ASN A 310 -26.67 -54.26 22.12
C ASN A 310 -26.33 -53.63 20.76
N ASP A 311 -25.88 -54.48 19.86
CA ASP A 311 -25.51 -54.22 18.47
C ASP A 311 -26.51 -53.33 17.73
N ASN A 312 -25.98 -52.37 16.97
CA ASN A 312 -26.51 -51.91 15.67
C ASN A 312 -25.51 -50.94 15.01
N ASP A 313 -24.84 -51.38 13.96
CA ASP A 313 -23.83 -50.63 13.18
C ASP A 313 -24.41 -49.40 12.42
N GLU A 314 -25.72 -49.15 12.48
CA GLU A 314 -26.35 -47.94 11.90
C GLU A 314 -26.32 -46.71 12.83
N LEU A 315 -25.90 -46.85 14.09
CA LEU A 315 -25.84 -45.74 15.08
C LEU A 315 -24.47 -45.06 15.21
N SER A 316 -23.44 -45.51 14.48
CA SER A 316 -22.07 -44.98 14.60
C SER A 316 -21.99 -43.47 14.30
N ASN A 317 -22.75 -42.99 13.32
CA ASN A 317 -22.83 -41.56 12.99
C ASN A 317 -23.61 -40.74 14.03
N ALA A 318 -24.65 -41.30 14.66
CA ALA A 318 -25.41 -40.64 15.73
C ALA A 318 -24.61 -40.56 17.04
N GLY A 319 -23.79 -41.59 17.32
CA GLY A 319 -22.82 -41.60 18.42
C GLY A 319 -21.67 -40.61 18.23
N LEU A 320 -21.21 -40.40 16.99
CA LEU A 320 -20.22 -39.37 16.67
C LEU A 320 -20.82 -37.96 16.72
N ALA A 321 -22.04 -37.77 16.19
CA ALA A 321 -22.74 -36.49 16.25
C ALA A 321 -23.02 -36.05 17.70
N SER A 322 -23.44 -36.97 18.57
CA SER A 322 -23.63 -36.68 20.01
C SER A 322 -22.31 -36.38 20.74
N LYS A 323 -21.18 -36.95 20.29
CA LYS A 323 -19.84 -36.63 20.80
C LYS A 323 -19.28 -35.30 20.27
N VAL A 324 -19.66 -34.86 19.06
CA VAL A 324 -19.15 -33.63 18.41
C VAL A 324 -20.03 -32.40 18.70
N LEU A 325 -21.33 -32.58 18.93
CA LEU A 325 -22.28 -31.51 19.28
C LEU A 325 -21.80 -30.56 20.39
N PRO A 326 -21.24 -31.02 21.52
CA PRO A 326 -20.74 -30.10 22.55
C PRO A 326 -19.52 -29.26 22.10
N TYR A 327 -18.75 -29.73 21.10
CA TYR A 327 -17.60 -29.01 20.56
C TYR A 327 -17.96 -28.06 19.40
N ILE A 328 -19.18 -28.12 18.87
CA ILE A 328 -19.57 -27.33 17.69
C ILE A 328 -19.48 -25.82 17.93
N GLY A 329 -19.73 -25.38 19.17
CA GLY A 329 -19.57 -23.97 19.57
C GLY A 329 -18.11 -23.51 19.48
N VAL A 330 -17.18 -24.35 19.97
CA VAL A 330 -15.74 -24.10 19.90
C VAL A 330 -15.24 -24.16 18.46
N LEU A 331 -15.65 -25.17 17.68
CA LEU A 331 -15.30 -25.24 16.25
C LEU A 331 -15.82 -24.04 15.47
N ARG A 332 -17.02 -23.54 15.80
CA ARG A 332 -17.57 -22.34 15.16
C ARG A 332 -16.79 -21.08 15.54
N SER A 333 -16.42 -20.92 16.82
CA SER A 333 -15.60 -19.78 17.23
C SER A 333 -14.21 -19.82 16.60
N THR A 334 -13.57 -20.99 16.53
CA THR A 334 -12.26 -21.13 15.87
C THR A 334 -12.35 -20.86 14.38
N ALA A 335 -13.39 -21.35 13.68
CA ALA A 335 -13.58 -21.05 12.26
C ALA A 335 -13.85 -19.55 12.02
N GLN A 336 -14.55 -18.88 12.92
CA GLN A 336 -14.78 -17.44 12.84
C GLN A 336 -13.49 -16.64 13.13
N GLU A 337 -12.68 -17.08 14.10
CA GLU A 337 -11.36 -16.50 14.38
C GLU A 337 -10.41 -16.70 13.20
N GLU A 338 -10.40 -17.88 12.57
CA GLU A 338 -9.62 -18.16 11.36
C GLU A 338 -10.02 -17.23 10.21
N ALA A 339 -11.32 -17.09 9.94
CA ALA A 339 -11.83 -16.18 8.91
C ALA A 339 -11.45 -14.72 9.19
N ALA A 340 -11.53 -14.28 10.45
CA ALA A 340 -11.11 -12.94 10.86
C ALA A 340 -9.60 -12.74 10.66
N LEU A 341 -8.76 -13.71 11.05
CA LEU A 341 -7.31 -13.68 10.84
C LEU A 341 -6.96 -13.67 9.34
N MET A 342 -7.64 -14.44 8.51
CA MET A 342 -7.48 -14.39 7.06
C MET A 342 -7.82 -13.00 6.49
N GLN A 343 -8.89 -12.38 6.98
CA GLN A 343 -9.24 -11.02 6.57
C GLN A 343 -8.15 -10.01 7.02
N HIS A 344 -7.69 -10.09 8.27
CA HIS A 344 -6.64 -9.21 8.78
C HIS A 344 -5.32 -9.37 8.04
N THR A 345 -4.88 -10.60 7.78
CA THR A 345 -3.66 -10.86 7.00
C THR A 345 -3.78 -10.35 5.57
N SER A 346 -4.94 -10.51 4.93
CA SER A 346 -5.18 -9.95 3.59
C SER A 346 -5.14 -8.41 3.59
N TYR A 347 -5.69 -7.78 4.62
CA TYR A 347 -5.67 -6.32 4.79
C TYR A 347 -4.24 -5.80 5.01
N LEU A 348 -3.48 -6.43 5.90
CA LEU A 348 -2.09 -6.05 6.18
C LEU A 348 -1.21 -6.23 4.93
N ARG A 349 -1.40 -7.32 4.17
CA ARG A 349 -0.69 -7.50 2.89
C ARG A 349 -0.97 -6.37 1.92
N ARG A 350 -2.24 -5.98 1.75
CA ARG A 350 -2.62 -4.84 0.89
C ARG A 350 -2.00 -3.54 1.38
N GLN A 351 -2.00 -3.31 2.69
CA GLN A 351 -1.41 -2.12 3.28
C GLN A 351 0.11 -2.08 3.07
N ILE A 352 0.80 -3.20 3.26
CA ILE A 352 2.24 -3.32 2.99
C ILE A 352 2.54 -3.04 1.52
N THR A 353 1.78 -3.61 0.58
CA THR A 353 1.98 -3.36 -0.85
C THR A 353 1.68 -1.90 -1.23
N ALA A 354 0.67 -1.28 -0.60
CA ALA A 354 0.37 0.13 -0.83
C ALA A 354 1.51 1.04 -0.35
N VAL A 355 2.00 0.80 0.87
CA VAL A 355 3.12 1.55 1.43
C VAL A 355 4.40 1.28 0.64
N SER A 356 4.67 0.04 0.22
CA SER A 356 5.86 -0.27 -0.58
C SER A 356 5.84 0.47 -1.92
N ALA A 357 4.69 0.49 -2.59
CA ALA A 357 4.52 1.25 -3.83
C ALA A 357 4.69 2.77 -3.63
N GLU A 358 4.18 3.30 -2.52
CA GLU A 358 4.39 4.72 -2.16
C GLU A 358 5.87 5.01 -1.88
N THR A 359 6.57 4.15 -1.15
CA THR A 359 8.00 4.32 -0.90
C THR A 359 8.83 4.21 -2.18
N GLU A 360 8.48 3.31 -3.10
CA GLU A 360 9.13 3.22 -4.41
C GLU A 360 8.91 4.50 -5.22
N GLN A 361 7.69 5.05 -5.22
CA GLN A 361 7.40 6.31 -5.90
C GLN A 361 8.18 7.49 -5.30
N LEU A 362 8.28 7.55 -3.97
CA LEU A 362 9.09 8.56 -3.29
C LEU A 362 10.58 8.41 -3.61
N LEU A 363 11.10 7.18 -3.67
CA LEU A 363 12.49 6.92 -4.05
C LEU A 363 12.78 7.34 -5.49
N VAL A 364 11.86 7.08 -6.43
CA VAL A 364 11.96 7.55 -7.82
C VAL A 364 11.96 9.08 -7.87
N ARG A 365 11.08 9.73 -7.12
CA ARG A 365 11.05 11.18 -7.05
C ARG A 365 12.35 11.75 -6.49
N LEU A 366 12.86 11.16 -5.41
CA LEU A 366 14.13 11.58 -4.81
C LEU A 366 15.30 11.33 -5.76
N SER A 367 15.27 10.28 -6.59
CA SER A 367 16.33 10.03 -7.56
C SER A 367 16.25 10.99 -8.74
N ASP A 368 15.06 11.43 -9.13
CA ASP A 368 14.88 12.50 -10.11
C ASP A 368 15.34 13.87 -9.59
N GLU A 369 15.18 14.13 -8.29
CA GLU A 369 15.63 15.37 -7.64
C GLU A 369 17.13 15.35 -7.28
N SER A 370 17.72 14.17 -7.08
CA SER A 370 19.12 14.00 -6.71
C SER A 370 20.05 14.01 -7.93
N HIS A 371 21.16 14.71 -7.81
CA HIS A 371 22.25 14.66 -8.79
C HIS A 371 23.26 13.53 -8.53
N MET A 372 23.13 12.82 -7.41
CA MET A 372 24.07 11.76 -7.01
C MET A 372 23.71 10.38 -7.58
N VAL A 373 22.43 10.17 -7.90
CA VAL A 373 21.90 8.89 -8.37
C VAL A 373 21.30 9.09 -9.76
N ARG A 374 21.25 8.04 -10.57
CA ARG A 374 20.60 8.11 -11.90
C ARG A 374 19.10 8.40 -11.72
N PRO A 375 18.51 9.29 -12.54
CA PRO A 375 17.08 9.58 -12.47
C PRO A 375 16.26 8.33 -12.81
N GLY A 376 15.12 8.18 -12.15
CA GLY A 376 14.22 7.06 -12.33
C GLY A 376 14.60 5.76 -11.62
N THR A 377 15.67 5.72 -10.81
CA THR A 377 15.99 4.51 -10.03
C THR A 377 15.17 4.49 -8.73
N SER A 378 14.38 3.43 -8.54
CA SER A 378 13.72 3.12 -7.26
C SER A 378 14.60 2.23 -6.36
N HIS A 379 15.71 1.73 -6.90
CA HIS A 379 16.49 0.67 -6.25
C HIS A 379 17.44 1.25 -5.20
N THR A 380 17.26 0.84 -3.95
CA THR A 380 18.06 1.28 -2.79
C THR A 380 19.55 0.97 -2.93
N ALA A 381 19.93 -0.08 -3.67
CA ALA A 381 21.35 -0.38 -3.90
C ALA A 381 22.07 0.72 -4.70
N SER A 382 21.38 1.41 -5.60
CA SER A 382 21.96 2.54 -6.36
C SER A 382 22.25 3.75 -5.46
N TRP A 383 21.43 3.95 -4.43
CA TRP A 383 21.68 4.95 -3.39
C TRP A 383 22.86 4.56 -2.50
N ALA A 384 22.98 3.28 -2.15
CA ALA A 384 24.12 2.79 -1.37
C ALA A 384 25.45 2.94 -2.11
N GLU A 385 25.47 2.66 -3.41
CA GLU A 385 26.65 2.86 -4.27
C GLU A 385 27.00 4.34 -4.39
N ALA A 386 26.03 5.20 -4.71
CA ALA A 386 26.25 6.64 -4.79
C ALA A 386 26.74 7.25 -3.46
N ALA A 387 26.20 6.78 -2.32
CA ALA A 387 26.66 7.21 -1.00
C ALA A 387 28.12 6.78 -0.74
N LYS A 388 28.50 5.58 -1.19
CA LYS A 388 29.89 5.11 -1.09
C LYS A 388 30.82 5.94 -1.97
N ASP A 389 30.40 6.28 -3.18
CA ASP A 389 31.18 7.12 -4.11
C ASP A 389 31.32 8.54 -3.58
N ALA A 390 30.25 9.14 -3.06
CA ALA A 390 30.28 10.45 -2.41
C ALA A 390 31.27 10.46 -1.22
N ARG A 391 31.20 9.44 -0.36
CA ARG A 391 32.11 9.28 0.78
C ARG A 391 33.57 9.15 0.36
N ASN A 392 33.84 8.46 -0.74
CA ASN A 392 35.20 8.35 -1.27
C ASN A 392 35.69 9.68 -1.85
N GLY A 393 34.83 10.38 -2.60
CA GLY A 393 35.12 11.74 -3.08
C GLY A 393 35.46 12.71 -1.95
N ASP A 394 34.68 12.71 -0.87
CA ASP A 394 34.94 13.56 0.30
C ASP A 394 36.26 13.20 0.98
N LYS A 395 36.59 11.90 1.11
CA LYS A 395 37.90 11.47 1.64
C LYS A 395 39.06 11.98 0.80
N ASP A 396 38.95 11.93 -0.52
CA ASP A 396 40.00 12.40 -1.43
C ASP A 396 40.17 13.93 -1.34
N VAL A 397 39.05 14.66 -1.25
CA VAL A 397 39.06 16.13 -1.05
C VAL A 397 39.74 16.46 0.28
N VAL A 398 39.31 15.84 1.38
CA VAL A 398 39.90 16.05 2.72
C VAL A 398 41.40 15.69 2.72
N HIS A 399 41.78 14.57 2.10
CA HIS A 399 43.18 14.17 2.00
C HIS A 399 44.00 15.20 1.21
N SER A 400 43.47 15.70 0.10
CA SER A 400 44.14 16.74 -0.69
C SER A 400 44.32 18.05 0.09
N HIS A 401 43.34 18.43 0.92
CA HIS A 401 43.44 19.60 1.80
C HIS A 401 44.45 19.39 2.92
N LEU A 402 44.51 18.18 3.48
CA LEU A 402 45.49 17.81 4.52
C LEU A 402 46.91 17.88 3.96
N VAL A 403 47.18 17.32 2.78
CA VAL A 403 48.50 17.40 2.12
C VAL A 403 48.88 18.84 1.80
N LYS A 404 47.93 19.67 1.32
CA LYS A 404 48.16 21.11 1.11
C LYS A 404 48.48 21.84 2.42
N GLY A 405 47.82 21.46 3.51
CA GLY A 405 48.09 21.97 4.86
C GLY A 405 49.48 21.60 5.35
N GLU A 406 49.86 20.31 5.26
CA GLU A 406 51.17 19.81 5.67
C GLU A 406 52.31 20.43 4.87
N THR A 407 52.14 20.59 3.55
CA THR A 407 53.14 21.25 2.70
C THR A 407 53.26 22.75 3.03
N SER A 408 52.15 23.43 3.34
CA SER A 408 52.18 24.81 3.82
C SER A 408 52.89 24.94 5.18
N ILE A 409 52.56 24.10 6.16
CA ILE A 409 53.21 24.08 7.48
C ILE A 409 54.70 23.73 7.35
N GLY A 410 55.04 22.74 6.53
CA GLY A 410 56.42 22.36 6.24
C GLY A 410 57.22 23.49 5.58
N SER A 411 56.59 24.30 4.73
CA SER A 411 57.23 25.48 4.15
C SER A 411 57.52 26.54 5.22
N VAL A 412 56.56 26.82 6.11
CA VAL A 412 56.72 27.77 7.23
C VAL A 412 57.78 27.30 8.21
N GLY A 413 57.82 26.00 8.54
CA GLY A 413 58.86 25.41 9.39
C GLY A 413 60.26 25.56 8.79
N LYS A 414 60.43 25.42 7.47
CA LYS A 414 61.71 25.67 6.79
C LYS A 414 62.12 27.14 6.80
N PHE A 415 61.17 28.06 6.62
CA PHE A 415 61.45 29.50 6.74
C PHE A 415 61.85 29.91 8.16
N LEU A 416 61.23 29.31 9.19
CA LEU A 416 61.58 29.56 10.59
C LEU A 416 62.91 28.93 11.01
N ALA A 417 63.32 27.82 10.39
CA ALA A 417 64.61 27.17 10.66
C ALA A 417 65.80 27.82 9.93
N SER A 418 65.55 28.65 8.92
CA SER A 418 66.57 29.41 8.20
C SER A 418 66.72 30.87 8.66
N ALA A 419 65.89 31.31 9.60
CA ALA A 419 65.98 32.58 10.30
C ALA A 419 66.67 32.36 11.65
#